data_AF-A0A212CYC2-F1
#
_entry.id   AF-A0A212CYC2-F1
#
_cell.length_a   1.000
_cell.length_b   1.000
_cell.length_c   1.000
_cell.angle_alpha   90.00
_cell.angle_beta   90.00
_cell.angle_gamma   90.00
#
_symmetry.space_group_name_H-M   'P 1'
#
loop_
_entity.id
_entity.type
_entity.pdbx_description
1 polymer ?
#
loop_
_entity_poly.entity_id
_entity_poly.type
_entity_poly.pdbx_seq_one_letter_code
_entity_poly.pdbx_strand_id
1 'polypeptide(L)'
;DLLSNLLQSPSSAKLLNQPIPILDAESEYICSLALECLAHLFSWIPLSASITPSLLTTIFHFARFGCDIRARKMASVNGSSQNCVLGQERGRLGVLAMSCINELMSKNCVPMEFEEYLLRMFQQTFYLLQKITKDNNAHTVKSRLEELDESYIEKFTDFLRLFVSVHLRRIESYSQFPVVEFLTLLFKYTFH
;
A
#
# COMPACT_ATOMS: atom_id res chain seq x y z
N ASP A 1 6.90 3.19 17.46
CA ASP A 1 6.81 2.16 18.51
C ASP A 1 5.49 1.34 18.54
N LEU A 2 4.47 1.65 17.72
CA LEU A 2 3.25 0.83 17.60
C LEU A 2 3.37 -0.28 16.53
N LEU A 3 3.97 0.03 15.38
CA LEU A 3 4.32 -0.96 14.36
C LEU A 3 5.25 -2.04 14.93
N SER A 4 6.20 -1.69 15.80
CA SER A 4 7.10 -2.66 16.43
C SER A 4 6.38 -3.68 17.32
N ASN A 5 5.29 -3.28 17.98
CA ASN A 5 4.47 -4.19 18.80
C ASN A 5 3.61 -5.14 17.95
N LEU A 6 3.23 -4.71 16.74
CA LEU A 6 2.53 -5.52 15.75
C LEU A 6 3.46 -6.44 14.95
N LEU A 7 4.71 -6.04 14.78
CA LEU A 7 5.72 -6.72 13.98
C LEU A 7 6.59 -7.67 14.83
N GLN A 8 5.99 -8.38 15.80
CA GLN A 8 6.72 -9.32 16.68
C GLN A 8 7.55 -10.38 15.92
N SER A 9 7.36 -10.55 14.61
CA SER A 9 8.34 -11.19 13.73
C SER A 9 9.39 -10.17 13.22
N PRO A 10 10.67 -10.24 13.67
CA PRO A 10 11.73 -9.32 13.26
C PRO A 10 12.03 -9.35 11.75
N SER A 11 11.57 -10.37 11.03
CA SER A 11 11.70 -10.51 9.57
C SER A 11 10.73 -9.60 8.81
N SER A 12 9.48 -9.50 9.29
CA SER A 12 8.43 -8.68 8.65
C SER A 12 8.68 -7.19 8.81
N ALA A 13 9.20 -6.77 9.98
CA ALA A 13 9.58 -5.38 10.24
C ALA A 13 10.70 -4.90 9.32
N LYS A 14 11.69 -5.77 9.04
CA LYS A 14 12.83 -5.44 8.19
C LYS A 14 12.39 -5.15 6.76
N LEU A 15 11.50 -5.97 6.18
CA LEU A 15 10.98 -5.80 4.82
C LEU A 15 10.07 -4.56 4.66
N LEU A 16 9.22 -4.29 5.66
CA LEU A 16 8.37 -3.09 5.72
C LEU A 16 9.16 -1.79 5.84
N ASN A 17 10.31 -1.82 6.52
CA ASN A 17 11.17 -0.67 6.71
C ASN A 17 12.24 -0.50 5.63
N GLN A 18 12.35 -1.41 4.65
CA GLN A 18 13.32 -1.22 3.58
C GLN A 18 13.02 0.06 2.80
N PRO A 19 14.05 0.83 2.41
CA PRO A 19 13.86 1.98 1.54
C PRO A 19 13.28 1.53 0.20
N ILE A 20 12.53 2.41 -0.46
CA ILE A 20 12.01 2.15 -1.80
C ILE A 20 13.21 1.94 -2.72
N PRO A 21 13.27 0.84 -3.51
CA PRO A 21 14.39 0.56 -4.38
C PRO A 21 14.51 1.64 -5.46
N ILE A 22 15.74 2.01 -5.76
CA ILE A 22 16.03 2.87 -6.92
C ILE A 22 16.02 1.97 -8.14
N LEU A 23 15.01 2.15 -8.98
CA LEU A 23 14.87 1.44 -10.25
C LEU A 23 15.36 2.33 -11.39
N ASP A 24 16.03 1.71 -12.37
CA ASP A 24 16.30 2.27 -13.68
C ASP A 24 15.10 2.07 -14.62
N ALA A 25 15.08 2.74 -15.77
CA ALA A 25 13.92 2.77 -16.66
C ALA A 25 13.52 1.38 -17.21
N GLU A 26 14.49 0.48 -17.46
CA GLU A 26 14.19 -0.87 -17.94
C GLU A 26 13.52 -1.70 -16.84
N SER A 27 14.06 -1.64 -15.62
CA SER A 27 13.46 -2.30 -14.46
C SER A 27 12.06 -1.77 -14.15
N GLU A 28 11.84 -0.45 -14.25
CA GLU A 28 10.50 0.16 -14.06
C GLU A 28 9.50 -0.39 -15.09
N TYR A 29 9.90 -0.45 -16.37
CA TYR A 29 9.06 -1.00 -17.43
C TYR A 29 8.70 -2.47 -17.18
N ILE A 30 9.67 -3.31 -16.84
CA ILE A 30 9.43 -4.73 -16.56
C ILE A 30 8.52 -4.89 -15.33
N CYS A 31 8.74 -4.11 -14.27
CA CYS A 31 7.90 -4.14 -13.08
C CYS A 31 6.46 -3.73 -13.41
N SER A 32 6.26 -2.74 -14.29
CA SER A 32 4.93 -2.32 -14.72
C SER A 32 4.17 -3.46 -15.42
N LEU A 33 4.81 -4.14 -16.38
CA LEU A 33 4.24 -5.28 -17.08
C LEU A 33 3.95 -6.45 -16.13
N ALA A 34 4.86 -6.72 -15.19
CA ALA A 34 4.67 -7.77 -14.20
C ALA A 34 3.46 -7.50 -13.29
N LEU A 35 3.29 -6.26 -12.83
CA LEU A 35 2.14 -5.85 -12.01
C LEU A 35 0.83 -5.90 -12.81
N GLU A 36 0.82 -5.45 -14.06
CA GLU A 36 -0.36 -5.57 -14.94
C GLU A 36 -0.76 -7.04 -15.16
N CYS A 37 0.24 -7.90 -15.41
CA CYS A 37 0.03 -9.34 -15.54
C CYS A 37 -0.52 -9.97 -14.25
N LEU A 38 0.03 -9.60 -13.09
CA LEU A 38 -0.45 -10.07 -11.79
C LEU A 38 -1.90 -9.64 -11.51
N ALA A 39 -2.25 -8.38 -11.78
CA ALA A 39 -3.63 -7.91 -11.64
C ALA A 39 -4.59 -8.71 -12.52
N HIS A 40 -4.22 -8.95 -13.78
CA HIS A 40 -5.03 -9.77 -14.68
C HIS A 40 -5.14 -11.21 -14.18
N LEU A 41 -4.04 -11.81 -13.72
CA LEU A 41 -4.04 -13.16 -13.16
C LEU A 41 -4.99 -13.26 -11.95
N PHE A 42 -4.88 -12.34 -11.00
CA PHE A 42 -5.69 -12.32 -9.77
C PHE A 42 -7.19 -12.16 -10.03
N SER A 43 -7.57 -11.57 -11.16
CA SER A 43 -8.99 -11.39 -11.50
C SER A 43 -9.74 -12.71 -11.71
N TRP A 44 -9.04 -13.80 -12.08
CA TRP A 44 -9.68 -15.08 -12.44
C TRP A 44 -9.10 -16.33 -11.77
N ILE A 45 -7.86 -16.34 -11.25
CA ILE A 45 -7.33 -17.55 -10.61
C ILE A 45 -7.94 -17.82 -9.22
N PRO A 46 -7.99 -19.09 -8.78
CA PRO A 46 -8.28 -19.42 -7.38
C PRO A 46 -7.09 -19.02 -6.48
N LEU A 47 -7.17 -17.82 -5.90
CA LEU A 47 -6.09 -17.22 -5.09
C LEU A 47 -5.70 -18.03 -3.85
N SER A 48 -6.61 -18.87 -3.35
CA SER A 48 -6.45 -19.63 -2.12
C SER A 48 -5.19 -20.51 -2.07
N ALA A 49 -4.76 -21.02 -3.22
CA ALA A 49 -3.62 -21.94 -3.30
C ALA A 49 -2.35 -21.28 -3.88
N SER A 50 -2.43 -20.02 -4.31
CA SER A 50 -1.39 -19.39 -5.15
C SER A 50 -0.78 -18.14 -4.54
N ILE A 51 -1.42 -17.53 -3.55
CA ILE A 51 -0.93 -16.29 -2.93
C ILE A 51 -0.04 -16.59 -1.75
N THR A 52 1.23 -16.22 -1.88
CA THR A 52 2.21 -16.36 -0.81
C THR A 52 2.33 -15.06 -0.01
N PRO A 53 2.66 -15.14 1.29
CA PRO A 53 2.91 -13.96 2.10
C PRO A 53 4.10 -13.10 1.63
N SER A 54 5.05 -13.67 0.88
CA SER A 54 6.16 -12.93 0.27
C SER A 54 5.70 -12.10 -0.94
N LEU A 55 4.87 -12.68 -1.82
CA LEU A 55 4.28 -11.96 -2.96
C LEU A 55 3.48 -10.75 -2.49
N LEU A 56 2.64 -10.92 -1.46
CA LEU A 56 1.89 -9.82 -0.85
C LEU A 56 2.82 -8.70 -0.37
N THR A 57 3.88 -9.07 0.35
CA THR A 57 4.87 -8.11 0.87
C THR A 57 5.51 -7.32 -0.27
N THR A 58 5.87 -7.99 -1.36
CA THR A 58 6.45 -7.35 -2.55
C THR A 58 5.47 -6.38 -3.18
N ILE A 59 4.22 -6.77 -3.41
CA ILE A 59 3.21 -5.88 -4.02
C ILE A 59 2.96 -4.65 -3.15
N PHE A 60 2.83 -4.81 -1.83
CA PHE A 60 2.70 -3.66 -0.92
C PHE A 60 3.96 -2.80 -0.87
N HIS A 61 5.15 -3.40 -1.06
CA HIS A 61 6.38 -2.63 -1.20
C HIS A 61 6.34 -1.74 -2.45
N PHE A 62 5.82 -2.24 -3.58
CA PHE A 62 5.57 -1.42 -4.77
C PHE A 62 4.47 -0.36 -4.58
N ALA A 63 3.44 -0.65 -3.79
CA ALA A 63 2.40 0.34 -3.47
C ALA A 63 2.95 1.60 -2.77
N ARG A 64 4.11 1.49 -2.10
CA ARG A 64 4.76 2.63 -1.42
C ARG A 64 5.30 3.70 -2.37
N PHE A 65 5.53 3.36 -3.65
CA PHE A 65 5.93 4.32 -4.68
C PHE A 65 4.87 5.40 -4.90
N GLY A 66 3.58 5.06 -4.80
CA GLY A 66 2.49 6.03 -4.94
C GLY A 66 2.47 7.07 -3.82
N CYS A 67 2.90 6.70 -2.61
CA CYS A 67 3.02 7.60 -1.46
C CYS A 67 4.35 8.38 -1.39
N ASP A 68 5.29 8.19 -2.32
CA ASP A 68 6.59 8.85 -2.25
C ASP A 68 6.59 10.21 -2.97
N ILE A 69 6.18 11.23 -2.23
CA ILE A 69 6.16 12.63 -2.66
C ILE A 69 7.58 13.14 -2.97
N ARG A 70 8.64 12.55 -2.38
CA ARG A 70 10.03 13.02 -2.57
C ARG A 70 10.47 12.89 -4.03
N ALA A 71 10.03 11.84 -4.71
CA ALA A 71 10.33 11.63 -6.13
C ALA A 71 9.72 12.74 -7.01
N ARG A 72 8.49 13.17 -6.74
CA ARG A 72 7.83 14.26 -7.48
C ARG A 72 8.39 15.64 -7.17
N LYS A 73 8.77 15.91 -5.92
CA LYS A 73 9.31 17.23 -5.53
C LYS A 73 10.69 17.48 -6.14
N MET A 74 11.56 16.47 -6.23
CA MET A 74 12.85 16.61 -6.94
C MET A 74 12.65 16.88 -8.44
N ALA A 75 11.64 16.28 -9.05
CA ALA A 75 11.31 16.51 -10.46
C ALA A 75 10.83 17.94 -10.74
N SER A 76 10.03 18.52 -9.83
CA SER A 76 9.51 19.89 -9.97
C SER A 76 10.58 20.97 -9.75
N VAL A 77 11.55 20.73 -8.86
CA VAL A 77 12.59 21.74 -8.53
C VAL A 77 13.65 21.85 -9.62
N ASN A 78 13.97 20.76 -10.33
CA ASN A 78 15.02 20.75 -11.34
C ASN A 78 14.57 21.19 -12.74
N GLY A 79 13.33 21.67 -12.92
CA GLY A 79 12.83 22.32 -14.15
C GLY A 79 12.99 21.52 -15.46
N SER A 80 13.36 20.25 -15.37
CA SER A 80 13.75 19.39 -16.48
C SER A 80 12.58 18.47 -16.78
N SER A 81 11.97 18.65 -17.95
CA SER A 81 10.80 17.86 -18.41
C SER A 81 11.03 16.35 -18.30
N GLN A 82 12.28 15.89 -18.41
CA GLN A 82 12.68 14.49 -18.25
C GLN A 82 12.52 13.94 -16.82
N ASN A 83 12.80 14.74 -15.79
CA ASN A 83 12.62 14.31 -14.40
C ASN A 83 11.14 14.24 -13.99
N CYS A 84 10.29 15.09 -14.60
CA CYS A 84 8.83 15.06 -14.39
C CYS A 84 8.23 13.72 -14.86
N VAL A 85 8.66 13.24 -16.03
CA VAL A 85 8.21 11.95 -16.60
C VAL A 85 8.65 10.77 -15.72
N LEU A 86 9.90 10.75 -15.25
CA LEU A 86 10.39 9.69 -14.33
C LEU A 86 9.63 9.67 -12.99
N GLY A 87 9.19 10.83 -12.49
CA GLY A 87 8.34 10.92 -11.30
C GLY A 87 6.93 10.36 -11.51
N GLN A 88 6.37 10.52 -12.71
CA GLN A 88 5.07 9.94 -13.10
C GLN A 88 5.13 8.43 -13.29
N GLU A 89 6.17 7.91 -13.96
CA GLU A 89 6.40 6.47 -14.16
C GLU A 89 6.51 5.73 -12.83
N ARG A 90 7.20 6.33 -11.84
CA ARG A 90 7.26 5.79 -10.47
C ARG A 90 5.91 5.81 -9.76
N GLY A 91 5.13 6.87 -9.92
CA GLY A 91 3.75 6.94 -9.41
C GLY A 91 2.87 5.83 -9.97
N ARG A 92 3.02 5.54 -11.28
CA ARG A 92 2.29 4.46 -11.98
C ARG A 92 2.53 3.09 -11.36
N LEU A 93 3.75 2.77 -10.95
CA LEU A 93 4.04 1.50 -10.24
C LEU A 93 3.22 1.37 -8.94
N GLY A 94 3.04 2.47 -8.21
CA GLY A 94 2.18 2.52 -7.03
C GLY A 94 0.71 2.24 -7.36
N VAL A 95 0.20 2.82 -8.44
CA VAL A 95 -1.19 2.62 -8.91
C VAL A 95 -1.43 1.17 -9.36
N LEU A 96 -0.51 0.59 -10.13
CA LEU A 96 -0.58 -0.79 -10.58
C LEU A 96 -0.53 -1.78 -9.41
N ALA A 97 0.34 -1.52 -8.43
CA ALA A 97 0.42 -2.32 -7.21
C ALA A 97 -0.87 -2.23 -6.37
N MET A 98 -1.45 -1.03 -6.22
CA MET A 98 -2.74 -0.87 -5.55
C MET A 98 -3.88 -1.58 -6.29
N SER A 99 -3.83 -1.64 -7.63
CA SER A 99 -4.79 -2.40 -8.42
C SER A 99 -4.67 -3.90 -8.14
N CYS A 100 -3.46 -4.46 -8.08
CA CYS A 100 -3.22 -5.84 -7.65
C CYS A 100 -3.79 -6.11 -6.26
N ILE A 101 -3.55 -5.19 -5.30
CA ILE A 101 -4.06 -5.30 -3.93
C ILE A 101 -5.59 -5.32 -3.94
N ASN A 102 -6.25 -4.43 -4.68
CA ASN A 102 -7.71 -4.39 -4.72
C ASN A 102 -8.32 -5.66 -5.31
N GLU A 103 -7.72 -6.23 -6.36
CA GLU A 103 -8.14 -7.53 -6.89
C GLU A 103 -8.04 -8.62 -5.80
N LEU A 104 -6.90 -8.70 -5.10
CA LEU A 104 -6.73 -9.65 -3.98
C LEU A 104 -7.77 -9.45 -2.87
N MET A 105 -8.04 -8.20 -2.51
CA MET A 105 -8.92 -7.83 -1.40
C MET A 105 -10.39 -8.04 -1.70
N SER A 106 -10.78 -7.88 -2.96
CA SER A 106 -12.16 -8.04 -3.44
C SER A 106 -12.60 -9.50 -3.49
N LYS A 107 -11.65 -10.41 -3.73
CA LYS A 107 -11.88 -11.84 -3.64
C LYS A 107 -11.82 -12.19 -2.15
N ASN A 108 -12.96 -12.57 -1.58
CA ASN A 108 -13.12 -13.00 -0.17
C ASN A 108 -12.33 -14.29 0.18
N CYS A 109 -11.14 -14.51 -0.38
CA CYS A 109 -10.35 -15.72 -0.22
C CYS A 109 -9.88 -15.87 1.23
N VAL A 110 -10.35 -16.92 1.90
CA VAL A 110 -9.90 -17.31 3.25
C VAL A 110 -9.55 -18.81 3.31
N PRO A 111 -8.33 -19.19 2.93
CA PRO A 111 -7.72 -20.48 3.28
C PRO A 111 -7.21 -20.54 4.71
N MET A 112 -7.04 -21.73 5.28
CA MET A 112 -6.65 -21.94 6.68
C MET A 112 -5.24 -21.42 7.05
N GLU A 113 -4.37 -21.15 6.09
CA GLU A 113 -3.02 -20.58 6.30
C GLU A 113 -3.00 -19.02 6.28
N PHE A 114 -4.18 -18.37 6.21
CA PHE A 114 -4.32 -16.92 5.99
C PHE A 114 -4.27 -16.03 7.25
N GLU A 115 -4.08 -16.56 8.47
CA GLU A 115 -3.91 -15.68 9.65
C GLU A 115 -2.66 -14.79 9.49
N GLU A 116 -1.55 -15.37 9.02
CA GLU A 116 -0.37 -14.60 8.63
C GLU A 116 -0.64 -13.63 7.46
N TYR A 117 -1.48 -14.02 6.51
CA TYR A 117 -1.83 -13.19 5.36
C TYR A 117 -2.63 -11.96 5.79
N LEU A 118 -3.68 -12.14 6.61
CA LEU A 118 -4.50 -11.07 7.15
C LEU A 118 -3.67 -10.16 8.05
N LEU A 119 -2.80 -10.73 8.89
CA LEU A 119 -1.89 -9.95 9.74
C LEU A 119 -0.93 -9.11 8.90
N ARG A 120 -0.32 -9.67 7.85
CA ARG A 120 0.58 -8.91 6.96
C ARG A 120 -0.18 -7.84 6.21
N MET A 121 -1.31 -8.16 5.60
CA MET A 121 -2.17 -7.19 4.95
C MET A 121 -2.51 -6.03 5.89
N PHE A 122 -2.87 -6.33 7.13
CA PHE A 122 -3.13 -5.32 8.12
C PHE A 122 -1.89 -4.46 8.41
N GLN A 123 -0.74 -5.07 8.72
CA GLN A 123 0.50 -4.34 8.98
C GLN A 123 0.85 -3.40 7.82
N GLN A 124 0.66 -3.86 6.58
CA GLN A 124 0.90 -3.07 5.37
C GLN A 124 -0.13 -1.94 5.20
N THR A 125 -1.42 -2.20 5.49
CA THR A 125 -2.49 -1.20 5.51
C THR A 125 -2.15 -0.08 6.48
N PHE A 126 -1.82 -0.45 7.71
CA PHE A 126 -1.51 0.48 8.78
C PHE A 126 -0.27 1.29 8.43
N TYR A 127 0.77 0.65 7.88
CA TYR A 127 1.97 1.32 7.41
C TYR A 127 1.68 2.36 6.32
N LEU A 128 0.91 1.99 5.28
CA LEU A 128 0.57 2.91 4.20
C LEU A 128 -0.27 4.09 4.70
N LEU A 129 -1.27 3.79 5.52
CA LEU A 129 -2.15 4.81 6.09
C LEU A 129 -1.35 5.78 6.98
N GLN A 130 -0.48 5.26 7.85
CA GLN A 130 0.46 6.08 8.62
C GLN A 130 1.38 6.90 7.75
N LYS A 131 1.87 6.39 6.62
CA LYS A 131 2.74 7.13 5.70
C LYS A 131 2.02 8.32 5.07
N ILE A 132 0.72 8.18 4.81
CA ILE A 132 -0.13 9.24 4.25
C ILE A 132 -0.52 10.25 5.33
N THR A 133 -0.90 9.79 6.52
CA THR A 133 -1.44 10.61 7.61
C THR A 133 -0.42 10.95 8.71
N LYS A 134 0.89 10.86 8.42
CA LYS A 134 1.98 10.86 9.41
C LYS A 134 2.01 12.10 10.30
N ASP A 135 1.61 13.24 9.76
CA ASP A 135 1.65 14.51 10.46
C ASP A 135 0.28 14.82 11.08
N ASN A 136 0.24 15.04 12.39
CA ASN A 136 -0.98 15.08 13.20
C ASN A 136 -1.93 16.26 12.91
N ASN A 137 -1.54 17.21 12.07
CA ASN A 137 -2.33 18.42 11.82
C ASN A 137 -3.21 18.24 10.59
N ALA A 138 -4.47 18.66 10.68
CA ALA A 138 -5.44 18.44 9.60
C ALA A 138 -4.98 19.06 8.27
N HIS A 139 -4.45 20.29 8.32
CA HIS A 139 -3.93 20.99 7.14
C HIS A 139 -2.78 20.26 6.42
N THR A 140 -1.95 19.50 7.14
CA THR A 140 -0.82 18.77 6.54
C THR A 140 -1.25 17.48 5.86
N VAL A 141 -2.31 16.84 6.34
CA VAL A 141 -2.88 15.64 5.69
C VAL A 141 -3.55 16.03 4.38
N LYS A 142 -4.41 17.06 4.40
CA LYS A 142 -5.02 17.62 3.18
C LYS A 142 -3.98 17.96 2.11
N SER A 143 -2.98 18.75 2.48
CA SER A 143 -1.91 19.16 1.56
C SER A 143 -1.14 17.97 1.01
N ARG A 144 -0.89 16.92 1.82
CA ARG A 144 -0.27 15.69 1.32
C ARG A 144 -1.17 14.96 0.32
N LEU A 145 -2.47 14.83 0.61
CA LEU A 145 -3.41 14.16 -0.27
C LEU A 145 -3.53 14.89 -1.62
N GLU A 146 -3.59 16.22 -1.61
CA GLU A 146 -3.58 17.05 -2.83
C GLU A 146 -2.29 16.88 -3.66
N GLU A 147 -1.17 16.60 -3.00
CA GLU A 147 0.10 16.28 -3.66
C GLU A 147 0.17 14.83 -4.17
N LEU A 148 -0.76 13.94 -3.80
CA LEU A 148 -0.77 12.55 -4.27
C LEU A 148 -1.37 12.43 -5.68
N ASP A 149 -1.16 11.28 -6.32
CA ASP A 149 -1.74 11.02 -7.64
C ASP A 149 -3.21 10.63 -7.42
N GLU A 150 -4.14 11.27 -8.14
CA GLU A 150 -5.58 11.04 -7.97
C GLU A 150 -5.95 9.57 -8.17
N SER A 151 -5.38 8.91 -9.19
CA SER A 151 -5.62 7.48 -9.44
C SER A 151 -5.12 6.62 -8.29
N TYR A 152 -4.01 7.01 -7.66
CA TYR A 152 -3.51 6.32 -6.48
C TYR A 152 -4.46 6.49 -5.28
N ILE A 153 -4.95 7.72 -5.04
CA ILE A 153 -5.88 8.02 -3.94
C ILE A 153 -7.18 7.23 -4.11
N GLU A 154 -7.73 7.18 -5.32
CA GLU A 154 -8.93 6.39 -5.62
C GLU A 154 -8.71 4.92 -5.29
N LYS A 155 -7.63 4.31 -5.80
CA LYS A 155 -7.32 2.90 -5.53
C LYS A 155 -7.06 2.63 -4.06
N PHE A 156 -6.41 3.54 -3.35
CA PHE A 156 -6.19 3.43 -1.90
C PHE A 156 -7.49 3.60 -1.10
N THR A 157 -8.41 4.45 -1.54
CA THR A 157 -9.75 4.58 -0.95
C THR A 157 -10.55 3.29 -1.13
N ASP A 158 -10.54 2.72 -2.34
CA ASP A 158 -11.19 1.44 -2.63
C ASP A 158 -10.62 0.31 -1.78
N PHE A 159 -9.31 0.28 -1.60
CA PHE A 159 -8.63 -0.65 -0.71
C PHE A 159 -9.14 -0.53 0.74
N LEU A 160 -9.16 0.68 1.29
CA LEU A 160 -9.67 0.93 2.64
C LEU A 160 -11.14 0.52 2.77
N ARG A 161 -11.97 0.79 1.77
CA ARG A 161 -13.37 0.35 1.72
C ARG A 161 -13.48 -1.16 1.79
N LEU A 162 -12.72 -1.89 0.96
CA LEU A 162 -12.69 -3.35 0.96
C LEU A 162 -12.20 -3.90 2.31
N PHE A 163 -11.11 -3.34 2.84
CA PHE A 163 -10.53 -3.74 4.11
C PHE A 163 -11.54 -3.60 5.26
N VAL A 164 -12.16 -2.43 5.41
CA VAL A 164 -13.13 -2.15 6.47
C VAL A 164 -14.39 -2.99 6.32
N SER A 165 -14.91 -3.13 5.10
CA SER A 165 -16.19 -3.81 4.87
C SER A 165 -16.09 -5.33 4.97
N VAL A 166 -14.96 -5.91 4.58
CA VAL A 166 -14.81 -7.37 4.42
C VAL A 166 -13.94 -7.99 5.50
N HIS A 167 -12.81 -7.34 5.83
CA HIS A 167 -11.72 -7.99 6.56
C HIS A 167 -11.59 -7.50 8.00
N LEU A 168 -11.98 -6.26 8.31
CA LEU A 168 -11.85 -5.66 9.64
C LEU A 168 -12.54 -6.50 10.74
N ARG A 169 -13.76 -6.97 10.49
CA ARG A 169 -14.51 -7.79 11.46
C ARG A 169 -13.80 -9.09 11.84
N ARG A 170 -12.95 -9.62 10.96
CA ARG A 170 -12.20 -10.86 11.19
C ARG A 170 -11.01 -10.65 12.12
N ILE A 171 -10.52 -9.41 12.22
CA ILE A 171 -9.29 -9.06 12.93
C ILE A 171 -9.52 -8.15 14.13
N GLU A 172 -10.66 -7.46 14.22
CA GLU A 172 -10.95 -6.55 15.34
C GLU A 172 -11.03 -7.27 16.70
N SER A 173 -11.32 -8.57 16.69
CA SER A 173 -11.33 -9.42 17.89
C SER A 173 -9.94 -9.90 18.32
N TYR A 174 -8.90 -9.71 17.49
CA TYR A 174 -7.53 -10.05 17.88
C TYR A 174 -7.00 -9.02 18.88
N SER A 175 -6.60 -9.49 20.06
CA SER A 175 -6.13 -8.64 21.17
C SER A 175 -4.90 -7.79 20.84
N GLN A 176 -4.13 -8.18 19.82
CA GLN A 176 -2.95 -7.46 19.36
C GLN A 176 -3.27 -6.38 18.31
N PHE A 177 -4.50 -6.32 17.80
CA PHE A 177 -4.89 -5.37 16.77
C PHE A 177 -5.25 -4.00 17.37
N PRO A 178 -4.50 -2.93 17.06
CA PRO A 178 -4.77 -1.59 17.58
C PRO A 178 -5.92 -0.92 16.82
N VAL A 179 -7.16 -1.37 17.10
CA VAL A 179 -8.39 -0.88 16.45
C VAL A 179 -8.49 0.64 16.53
N VAL A 180 -8.26 1.19 17.72
CA VAL A 180 -8.46 2.61 18.01
C VAL A 180 -7.51 3.47 17.17
N GLU A 181 -6.25 3.07 17.07
CA GLU A 181 -5.24 3.75 16.28
C GLU A 181 -5.55 3.64 14.79
N PHE A 182 -6.02 2.48 14.32
CA PHE A 182 -6.44 2.32 12.93
C PHE A 182 -7.59 3.26 12.59
N LEU A 183 -8.63 3.28 13.42
CA LEU A 183 -9.78 4.17 13.24
C LEU A 183 -9.39 5.65 13.34
N THR A 184 -8.42 6.00 14.19
CA THR A 184 -7.88 7.36 14.28
C THR A 184 -7.19 7.78 12.98
N LEU A 185 -6.39 6.89 12.39
CA LEU A 185 -5.74 7.16 11.11
C LEU A 185 -6.74 7.22 9.96
N LEU A 186 -7.75 6.33 9.97
CA LEU A 186 -8.82 6.33 8.97
C LEU A 186 -9.67 7.61 9.05
N PHE A 187 -9.97 8.07 10.27
CA PHE A 187 -10.66 9.33 10.50
C PHE A 187 -9.85 10.51 9.93
N LYS A 188 -8.55 10.57 10.22
CA LYS A 188 -7.66 11.59 9.63
C LYS A 188 -7.68 11.52 8.11
N TYR A 189 -7.50 10.35 7.51
CA TYR A 189 -7.54 10.20 6.05
C TYR A 189 -8.86 10.67 5.42
N THR A 190 -9.98 10.46 6.11
CA THR A 190 -11.32 10.72 5.55
C THR A 190 -11.76 12.18 5.72
N PHE A 191 -11.43 12.81 6.85
CA PHE A 191 -12.01 14.09 7.25
C PHE A 191 -10.99 15.23 7.34
N HIS A 192 -9.69 14.94 7.32
CA HIS A 192 -8.62 15.94 7.43
C HIS A 192 -7.83 16.05 6.13
#